data_AF-A0A382YQE9-F1
#
_entry.id   AF-A0A382YQE9-F1
#
_cell.length_a   1.000
_cell.length_b   1.000
_cell.length_c   1.000
_cell.angle_alpha   90.00
_cell.angle_beta   90.00
_cell.angle_gamma   90.00
#
_symmetry.space_group_name_H-M   'P 1'
#
loop_
_entity.id
_entity.type
_entity.pdbx_description
1 polymer ?
#
loop_
_entity_poly.entity_id
_entity_poly.type
_entity_poly.pdbx_seq_one_letter_code
_entity_poly.pdbx_strand_id
1 'polypeptide(L)'
;IVGLMDSIEQPVYQLILNEFSKEKETVDRYRKEQVRKEIHDTRVRQKQIEKSKLNLLSLKEQRKIEEQELQKQKTNDEEKWRQETENKKKEKLKVEEKQKKKDEQKVKSNLSKGKKRKMRKIEIADIESEIGTSGRKQLSKRIGEKKKDDAPKNVKEMVKKTLAKMETKSRKKVYKKEKDQDEEQSVDITQNKIEISEFSSVDELAKIFQSSSSEVIQKCIGMGVLATINQRLEWDVIELLAEDYGYIAKKITDGGEEIFSM
;
A
#
# COMPACT_ATOMS: atom_id res chain seq x y z
N ILE A 1 -66.24 51.95 -1.01
CA ILE A 1 -64.82 51.78 -1.37
C ILE A 1 -64.82 50.77 -2.52
N VAL A 2 -64.93 51.26 -3.75
CA VAL A 2 -64.82 50.39 -4.93
C VAL A 2 -63.37 49.91 -4.93
N GLY A 3 -63.17 48.61 -4.72
CA GLY A 3 -61.82 48.04 -4.63
C GLY A 3 -61.10 48.27 -5.95
N LEU A 4 -59.86 48.75 -5.92
CA LEU A 4 -59.03 49.01 -7.11
C LEU A 4 -58.93 47.81 -8.08
N MET A 5 -59.30 46.61 -7.64
CA MET A 5 -59.26 45.38 -8.44
C MET A 5 -60.52 45.15 -9.29
N ASP A 6 -61.65 45.80 -8.99
CA ASP A 6 -62.91 45.70 -9.77
C ASP A 6 -62.93 46.60 -11.02
N SER A 7 -61.97 47.53 -11.15
CA SER A 7 -61.85 48.43 -12.32
C SER A 7 -60.93 47.88 -13.42
N ILE A 8 -60.40 46.66 -13.25
CA ILE A 8 -59.49 46.01 -14.19
C ILE A 8 -60.30 44.99 -15.01
N GLU A 9 -60.14 44.99 -16.32
CA GLU A 9 -60.78 43.99 -17.19
C GLU A 9 -60.41 42.57 -16.73
N GLN A 10 -61.40 41.68 -16.59
CA GLN A 10 -61.21 40.30 -16.15
C GLN A 10 -60.04 39.54 -16.82
N PRO A 11 -59.80 39.63 -18.15
CA PRO A 11 -58.64 38.97 -18.77
C PRO A 11 -57.30 39.52 -18.27
N VAL A 12 -57.20 40.82 -18.01
CA VAL A 12 -55.99 41.48 -17.49
C VAL A 12 -55.76 41.08 -16.04
N TYR A 13 -56.82 41.01 -15.23
CA TYR A 13 -56.74 40.55 -13.85
C TYR A 13 -56.21 39.11 -13.74
N GLN A 14 -56.67 38.23 -14.64
CA GLN A 14 -56.21 36.84 -14.66
C GLN A 14 -54.76 36.69 -15.13
N LEU A 15 -54.31 37.57 -16.04
CA LEU A 15 -52.91 37.64 -16.45
C LEU A 15 -52.01 38.07 -15.29
N ILE A 16 -52.41 39.11 -14.56
CA ILE A 16 -51.71 39.62 -13.37
C ILE A 16 -51.59 38.53 -12.29
N LEU A 17 -52.68 37.81 -12.00
CA LEU A 17 -52.65 36.69 -11.03
C LEU A 17 -51.68 35.58 -11.44
N ASN A 18 -51.65 35.23 -12.73
CA ASN A 18 -50.76 34.20 -13.24
C ASN A 18 -49.28 34.65 -13.18
N GLU A 19 -49.02 35.92 -13.47
CA GLU A 19 -47.69 36.51 -13.37
C GLU A 19 -47.20 36.54 -11.91
N PHE A 20 -48.04 36.99 -10.96
CA PHE A 20 -47.73 36.93 -9.54
C PHE A 20 -47.54 35.51 -9.00
N SER A 21 -48.29 34.54 -9.51
CA SER A 21 -48.10 33.13 -9.13
C SER A 21 -46.72 32.61 -9.59
N LYS A 22 -46.33 32.94 -10.83
CA LYS A 22 -45.01 32.58 -11.36
C LYS A 22 -43.90 33.29 -10.59
N GLU A 23 -44.06 34.58 -10.31
CA GLU A 23 -43.08 35.36 -9.55
C GLU A 23 -42.91 34.82 -8.12
N LYS A 24 -44.02 34.49 -7.44
CA LYS A 24 -43.99 33.83 -6.13
C LYS A 24 -43.23 32.49 -6.18
N GLU A 25 -43.48 31.66 -7.19
CA GLU A 25 -42.74 30.39 -7.35
C GLU A 25 -41.25 30.60 -7.58
N THR A 26 -40.85 31.63 -8.34
CA THR A 26 -39.44 31.95 -8.54
C THR A 26 -38.77 32.42 -7.26
N VAL A 27 -39.45 33.26 -6.46
CA VAL A 27 -38.97 33.73 -5.16
C VAL A 27 -38.84 32.57 -4.18
N ASP A 28 -39.82 31.66 -4.14
CA ASP A 28 -39.78 30.49 -3.27
C ASP A 28 -38.68 29.50 -3.69
N ARG A 29 -38.46 29.33 -5.00
CA ARG A 29 -37.33 28.56 -5.53
C ARG A 29 -36.00 29.19 -5.12
N TYR A 30 -35.85 30.49 -5.31
CA TYR A 30 -34.64 31.23 -4.93
C TYR A 30 -34.35 31.10 -3.43
N ARG A 31 -35.36 31.27 -2.56
CA ARG A 31 -35.22 31.08 -1.11
C ARG A 31 -34.78 29.65 -0.76
N LYS A 32 -35.37 28.63 -1.39
CA LYS A 32 -34.97 27.23 -1.19
C LYS A 32 -33.54 26.98 -1.68
N GLU A 33 -33.12 27.60 -2.78
CA GLU A 33 -31.76 27.53 -3.32
C GLU A 33 -30.75 28.13 -2.34
N GLN A 34 -31.05 29.31 -1.77
CA GLN A 34 -30.19 29.97 -0.77
C GLN A 34 -30.01 29.10 0.48
N VAL A 35 -31.10 28.54 1.02
CA VAL A 35 -31.04 27.63 2.17
C VAL A 35 -30.23 26.38 1.85
N ARG A 36 -30.38 25.80 0.64
CA ARG A 36 -29.57 24.65 0.22
C ARG A 36 -28.09 24.98 0.15
N LYS A 37 -27.74 26.15 -0.39
CA LYS A 37 -26.35 26.61 -0.49
C LYS A 37 -25.76 26.82 0.90
N GLU A 38 -26.50 27.45 1.81
CA GLU A 38 -26.08 27.67 3.20
C GLU A 38 -25.88 26.34 3.96
N ILE A 39 -26.79 25.37 3.80
CA ILE A 39 -26.63 24.02 4.37
C ILE A 39 -25.40 23.30 3.79
N HIS A 40 -25.15 23.45 2.50
CA HIS A 40 -23.97 22.86 1.88
C HIS A 40 -22.67 23.46 2.43
N ASP A 41 -22.60 24.78 2.47
CA ASP A 41 -21.42 25.52 2.93
C ASP A 41 -21.11 25.23 4.42
N THR A 42 -22.15 25.19 5.26
CA THR A 42 -22.02 24.82 6.68
C THR A 42 -21.51 23.38 6.85
N ARG A 43 -22.01 22.43 6.05
CA ARG A 43 -21.59 21.03 6.09
C ARG A 43 -20.15 20.85 5.59
N VAL A 44 -19.75 21.58 4.55
CA VAL A 44 -18.36 21.56 4.04
C VAL A 44 -17.42 22.12 5.10
N ARG A 45 -17.77 23.23 5.73
CA ARG A 45 -16.99 23.83 6.83
C ARG A 45 -16.85 22.89 8.02
N GLN A 46 -17.93 22.22 8.45
CA GLN A 46 -17.87 21.22 9.51
C GLN A 46 -16.93 20.06 9.16
N LYS A 47 -17.00 19.52 7.95
CA LYS A 47 -16.07 18.47 7.50
C LYS A 47 -14.62 18.93 7.48
N GLN A 48 -14.35 20.19 7.11
CA GLN A 48 -13.00 20.76 7.18
C GLN A 48 -12.52 20.89 8.64
N ILE A 49 -13.40 21.30 9.55
CA ILE A 49 -13.10 21.37 10.99
C ILE A 49 -12.84 19.97 11.55
N GLU A 50 -13.61 18.96 11.17
CA GLU A 50 -13.40 17.56 11.57
C GLU A 50 -12.08 17.00 11.02
N LYS A 51 -11.77 17.29 9.74
CA LYS A 51 -10.50 16.88 9.13
C LYS A 51 -9.28 17.60 9.72
N SER A 52 -9.41 18.87 10.10
CA SER A 52 -8.34 19.62 10.76
C SER A 52 -8.20 19.25 12.24
N LYS A 53 -9.28 18.80 12.89
CA LYS A 53 -9.25 18.02 14.13
C LYS A 53 -8.77 16.57 13.88
N LEU A 54 -7.67 16.41 13.16
CA LEU A 54 -6.83 15.24 13.36
C LEU A 54 -6.47 15.25 14.85
N ASN A 55 -6.94 14.25 15.59
CA ASN A 55 -6.53 14.01 16.97
C ASN A 55 -5.06 13.61 16.95
N LEU A 56 -4.17 14.58 16.73
CA LEU A 56 -2.77 14.45 16.99
C LEU A 56 -2.65 14.34 18.50
N LEU A 57 -2.45 13.11 18.94
CA LEU A 57 -2.20 12.78 20.33
C LEU A 57 -1.17 13.79 20.88
N SER A 58 -1.51 14.47 21.98
CA SER A 58 -0.62 15.48 22.57
C SER A 58 0.77 14.86 22.77
N LEU A 59 1.85 15.65 22.62
CA LEU A 59 3.23 15.18 22.81
C LEU A 59 3.41 14.39 24.12
N LYS A 60 2.66 14.75 25.17
CA LYS A 60 2.66 14.03 26.46
C LYS A 60 2.10 12.61 26.35
N GLU A 61 1.08 12.43 25.56
CA GLU A 61 0.37 11.17 25.41
C GLU A 61 1.05 10.26 24.38
N GLN A 62 1.75 10.83 23.38
CA GLN A 62 2.72 10.09 22.56
C GLN A 62 3.87 9.52 23.41
N ARG A 63 4.49 10.36 24.26
CA ARG A 63 5.58 9.92 25.17
C ARG A 63 5.12 8.84 26.14
N LYS A 64 3.88 8.92 26.65
CA LYS A 64 3.31 7.92 27.55
C LYS A 64 3.14 6.55 26.87
N ILE A 65 2.73 6.54 25.60
CA ILE A 65 2.63 5.31 24.81
C ILE A 65 4.02 4.72 24.56
N GLU A 66 4.98 5.55 24.15
CA GLU A 66 6.36 5.10 23.91
C GLU A 66 7.01 4.50 25.16
N GLU A 67 6.82 5.14 26.32
CA GLU A 67 7.34 4.65 27.60
C GLU A 67 6.69 3.33 28.03
N GLN A 68 5.38 3.16 27.78
CA GLN A 68 4.67 1.90 28.01
C GLN A 68 5.14 0.78 27.07
N GLU A 69 5.40 1.08 25.81
CA GLU A 69 5.95 0.10 24.85
C GLU A 69 7.36 -0.32 25.22
N LEU A 70 8.20 0.63 25.66
CA LEU A 70 9.56 0.35 26.12
C LEU A 70 9.56 -0.54 27.37
N GLN A 71 8.65 -0.29 28.32
CA GLN A 71 8.48 -1.15 29.51
C GLN A 71 8.06 -2.57 29.11
N LYS A 72 7.11 -2.71 28.19
CA LYS A 72 6.68 -4.02 27.68
C LYS A 72 7.80 -4.77 26.94
N GLN A 73 8.65 -4.07 26.19
CA GLN A 73 9.80 -4.69 25.56
C GLN A 73 10.81 -5.18 26.59
N LYS A 74 11.14 -4.37 27.61
CA LYS A 74 12.03 -4.77 28.69
C LYS A 74 11.53 -6.02 29.42
N THR A 75 10.24 -6.08 29.77
CA THR A 75 9.67 -7.28 30.42
C THR A 75 9.75 -8.51 29.53
N ASN A 76 9.46 -8.37 28.23
CA ASN A 76 9.53 -9.48 27.28
C ASN A 76 10.96 -9.98 27.07
N ASP A 77 11.95 -9.09 27.03
CA ASP A 77 13.36 -9.45 26.86
C ASP A 77 13.92 -10.09 28.14
N GLU A 78 13.51 -9.62 29.32
CA GLU A 78 13.82 -10.29 30.60
C GLU A 78 13.21 -11.69 30.69
N GLU A 79 11.97 -11.88 30.25
CA GLU A 79 11.33 -13.19 30.19
C GLU A 79 12.04 -14.14 29.22
N LYS A 80 12.43 -13.65 28.03
CA LYS A 80 13.23 -14.44 27.08
C LYS A 80 14.56 -14.85 27.69
N TRP A 81 15.26 -13.92 28.35
CA TRP A 81 16.52 -14.23 29.03
C TRP A 81 16.35 -15.28 30.13
N ARG A 82 15.27 -15.20 30.92
CA ARG A 82 14.94 -16.23 31.94
C ARG A 82 14.66 -17.59 31.30
N GLN A 83 13.87 -17.65 30.23
CA GLN A 83 13.60 -18.91 29.52
C GLN A 83 14.86 -19.52 28.90
N GLU A 84 15.73 -18.70 28.32
CA GLU A 84 16.97 -19.17 27.71
C GLU A 84 17.97 -19.70 28.75
N THR A 85 18.08 -19.02 29.90
CA THR A 85 18.91 -19.48 31.02
C THR A 85 18.38 -20.77 31.66
N GLU A 86 17.06 -20.92 31.78
CA GLU A 86 16.43 -22.14 32.29
C GLU A 86 16.61 -23.31 31.31
N ASN A 87 16.47 -23.07 30.01
CA ASN A 87 16.72 -24.07 28.96
C ASN A 87 18.18 -24.53 28.96
N LYS A 88 19.15 -23.60 29.06
CA LYS A 88 20.58 -23.94 29.20
C LYS A 88 20.87 -24.78 30.45
N LYS A 89 20.21 -24.49 31.59
CA LYS A 89 20.34 -25.32 32.81
C LYS A 89 19.76 -26.72 32.61
N LYS A 90 18.57 -26.83 32.01
CA LYS A 90 17.93 -28.14 31.71
C LYS A 90 18.77 -28.96 30.72
N GLU A 91 19.42 -28.32 29.76
CA GLU A 91 20.30 -28.99 28.80
C GLU A 91 21.58 -29.52 29.47
N LYS A 92 22.20 -28.74 30.36
CA LYS A 92 23.37 -29.19 31.16
C LYS A 92 23.03 -30.39 32.06
N LEU A 93 21.88 -30.35 32.75
CA LEU A 93 21.42 -31.47 33.59
C LEU A 93 21.16 -32.75 32.77
N LYS A 94 20.59 -32.63 31.56
CA LYS A 94 20.38 -33.77 30.65
C LYS A 94 21.68 -34.37 30.13
N VAL A 95 22.73 -33.57 29.94
CA VAL A 95 24.06 -34.05 29.52
C VAL A 95 24.72 -34.82 30.67
N GLU A 96 24.70 -34.28 31.89
CA GLU A 96 25.22 -34.97 33.08
C GLU A 96 24.51 -36.29 33.37
N GLU A 97 23.18 -36.35 33.21
CA GLU A 97 22.41 -37.58 33.40
C GLU A 97 22.74 -38.64 32.33
N LYS A 98 23.01 -38.21 31.09
CA LYS A 98 23.46 -39.10 30.01
C LYS A 98 24.89 -39.62 30.22
N GLN A 99 25.78 -38.82 30.82
CA GLN A 99 27.12 -39.25 31.21
C GLN A 99 27.06 -40.32 32.32
N LYS A 100 26.28 -40.08 33.38
CA LYS A 100 26.11 -41.03 34.49
C LYS A 100 25.53 -42.38 34.05
N LYS A 101 24.54 -42.38 33.13
CA LYS A 101 23.99 -43.62 32.54
C LYS A 101 25.00 -44.39 31.68
N LYS A 102 25.95 -43.71 31.01
CA LYS A 102 27.04 -44.36 30.26
C LYS A 102 28.09 -44.97 31.18
N ASP A 103 28.36 -44.34 32.32
CA ASP A 103 29.33 -44.85 33.30
C ASP A 103 28.76 -46.04 34.09
N GLU A 104 27.47 -46.03 34.44
CA GLU A 104 26.78 -47.19 35.05
C GLU A 104 26.72 -48.41 34.12
N GLN A 105 26.63 -48.22 32.80
CA GLN A 105 26.68 -49.31 31.81
C GLN A 105 28.07 -49.93 31.66
N LYS A 106 29.15 -49.19 31.93
CA LYS A 106 30.53 -49.70 31.88
C LYS A 106 30.90 -50.53 33.12
N VAL A 107 30.27 -50.29 34.28
CA VAL A 107 30.54 -51.05 35.50
C VAL A 107 29.87 -52.44 35.48
N LYS A 108 28.73 -52.59 34.79
CA LYS A 108 28.03 -53.90 34.67
C LYS A 108 28.66 -54.88 33.66
N SER A 109 29.63 -54.46 32.84
CA SER A 109 30.24 -55.33 31.82
C SER A 109 31.50 -56.10 32.27
N ASN A 110 31.89 -56.00 33.55
CA ASN A 110 33.13 -56.63 34.06
C ASN A 110 32.95 -57.88 34.94
N LEU A 111 31.75 -58.46 35.04
CA LEU A 111 31.57 -59.81 35.59
C LEU A 111 30.97 -60.76 34.55
N SER A 112 31.61 -61.94 34.41
CA SER A 112 31.28 -63.08 33.55
C SER A 112 31.76 -63.01 32.08
N LYS A 113 33.01 -63.48 31.86
CA LYS A 113 33.42 -64.03 30.56
C LYS A 113 32.88 -65.47 30.45
N GLY A 114 31.78 -65.64 29.72
CA GLY A 114 31.25 -66.93 29.29
C GLY A 114 31.07 -66.95 27.77
N LYS A 115 31.81 -67.83 27.09
CA LYS A 115 31.92 -67.97 25.64
C LYS A 115 30.57 -68.36 25.00
N LYS A 116 30.00 -67.51 24.13
CA LYS A 116 28.92 -67.89 23.19
C LYS A 116 29.22 -67.37 21.78
N ARG A 117 29.09 -68.26 20.80
CA ARG A 117 29.32 -68.05 19.36
C ARG A 117 28.27 -67.05 18.83
N LYS A 118 28.70 -66.02 18.09
CA LYS A 118 27.80 -65.06 17.42
C LYS A 118 27.36 -65.62 16.06
N MET A 119 26.05 -65.80 15.88
CA MET A 119 25.43 -65.86 14.56
C MET A 119 25.50 -64.47 13.92
N ARG A 120 25.69 -64.38 12.60
CA ARG A 120 25.67 -63.10 11.88
C ARG A 120 24.26 -62.51 11.97
N LYS A 121 24.16 -61.23 12.34
CA LYS A 121 22.90 -60.48 12.29
C LYS A 121 22.73 -60.02 10.85
N ILE A 122 21.70 -60.54 10.18
CA ILE A 122 21.25 -60.03 8.88
C ILE A 122 20.45 -58.75 9.19
N GLU A 123 20.77 -57.65 8.51
CA GLU A 123 20.00 -56.42 8.61
C GLU A 123 18.77 -56.53 7.69
N ILE A 124 17.62 -56.04 8.16
CA ILE A 124 16.32 -56.17 7.47
C ILE A 124 16.34 -55.51 6.07
N ALA A 125 17.26 -54.57 5.84
CA ALA A 125 17.46 -53.88 4.57
C ALA A 125 17.95 -54.80 3.43
N ASP A 126 18.67 -55.89 3.74
CA ASP A 126 19.24 -56.78 2.71
C ASP A 126 18.24 -57.83 2.18
N ILE A 127 17.05 -57.96 2.79
CA ILE A 127 15.97 -58.87 2.34
C ILE A 127 14.94 -58.11 1.47
N GLU A 128 14.83 -56.79 1.64
CA GLU A 128 13.82 -55.96 0.95
C GLU A 128 14.16 -55.66 -0.52
N SER A 129 15.41 -55.88 -0.95
CA SER A 129 15.83 -55.63 -2.34
C SER A 129 15.63 -56.81 -3.30
N GLU A 130 15.27 -58.00 -2.82
CA GLU A 130 15.24 -59.23 -3.63
C GLU A 130 13.84 -59.88 -3.78
N ILE A 131 12.76 -59.21 -3.37
CA ILE A 131 11.39 -59.72 -3.56
C ILE A 131 10.51 -58.67 -4.26
N GLY A 132 10.41 -58.81 -5.58
CA GLY A 132 9.09 -58.83 -6.22
C GLY A 132 8.46 -57.49 -6.57
N THR A 133 8.81 -57.03 -7.77
CA THR A 133 7.94 -56.29 -8.68
C THR A 133 6.51 -56.88 -8.75
N SER A 134 5.48 -56.14 -8.34
CA SER A 134 4.15 -56.15 -8.99
C SER A 134 3.20 -55.10 -8.42
N GLY A 135 2.65 -54.26 -9.30
CA GLY A 135 1.29 -53.77 -9.17
C GLY A 135 1.01 -52.47 -8.38
N ARG A 136 0.52 -51.49 -9.13
CA ARG A 136 -0.60 -50.58 -8.78
C ARG A 136 -0.26 -49.20 -8.14
N LYS A 137 -0.01 -48.25 -9.05
CA LYS A 137 -0.60 -46.90 -9.14
C LYS A 137 -1.41 -46.43 -7.90
N GLN A 138 -0.89 -45.45 -7.17
CA GLN A 138 -1.71 -44.50 -6.41
C GLN A 138 -1.29 -43.05 -6.71
N LEU A 139 -2.34 -42.28 -6.94
CA LEU A 139 -2.46 -40.92 -7.45
C LEU A 139 -1.89 -39.89 -6.46
N SER A 140 -0.89 -39.12 -6.88
CA SER A 140 -0.41 -37.96 -6.13
C SER A 140 -1.45 -36.84 -6.17
N LYS A 141 -2.19 -36.68 -5.07
CA LYS A 141 -3.08 -35.53 -4.83
C LYS A 141 -2.22 -34.33 -4.45
N ARG A 142 -1.90 -33.46 -5.42
CA ARG A 142 -1.34 -32.12 -5.17
C ARG A 142 -2.45 -31.26 -4.56
N ILE A 143 -2.37 -31.03 -3.26
CA ILE A 143 -3.15 -29.98 -2.58
C ILE A 143 -2.30 -28.71 -2.65
N GLY A 144 -2.77 -27.75 -3.45
CA GLY A 144 -2.20 -26.41 -3.49
C GLY A 144 -2.57 -25.65 -2.23
N GLU A 145 -1.57 -25.31 -1.41
CA GLU A 145 -1.71 -24.32 -0.35
C GLU A 145 -1.74 -22.92 -0.98
N LYS A 146 -2.94 -22.35 -1.03
CA LYS A 146 -3.13 -20.90 -1.10
C LYS A 146 -2.53 -20.31 0.18
N LYS A 147 -1.35 -19.68 0.06
CA LYS A 147 -0.84 -18.78 1.10
C LYS A 147 -1.81 -17.60 1.21
N LYS A 148 -2.48 -17.51 2.36
CA LYS A 148 -3.27 -16.35 2.78
C LYS A 148 -2.33 -15.15 2.96
N ASP A 149 -2.85 -14.00 2.58
CA ASP A 149 -2.21 -12.70 2.76
C ASP A 149 -2.01 -12.37 4.24
N ASP A 150 -0.79 -12.56 4.74
CA ASP A 150 -0.36 -11.87 5.96
C ASP A 150 -0.04 -10.41 5.60
N ALA A 151 -0.93 -9.52 6.04
CA ALA A 151 -0.67 -8.08 6.04
C ALA A 151 0.55 -7.80 6.95
N PRO A 152 1.58 -7.09 6.46
CA PRO A 152 2.76 -6.82 7.27
C PRO A 152 2.37 -5.91 8.43
N LYS A 153 2.71 -6.34 9.65
CA LYS A 153 2.41 -5.61 10.90
C LYS A 153 3.31 -4.39 11.11
N ASN A 154 4.27 -4.14 10.21
CA ASN A 154 5.31 -3.13 10.38
C ASN A 154 5.51 -2.29 9.09
N VAL A 155 5.59 -0.96 9.25
CA VAL A 155 5.79 0.00 8.16
C VAL A 155 7.09 -0.30 7.39
N LYS A 156 8.16 -0.71 8.09
CA LYS A 156 9.43 -1.08 7.44
C LYS A 156 9.30 -2.27 6.49
N GLU A 157 8.51 -3.27 6.87
CA GLU A 157 8.24 -4.43 6.01
C GLU A 157 7.35 -4.06 4.82
N MET A 158 6.40 -3.14 5.01
CA MET A 158 5.54 -2.66 3.93
C MET A 158 6.34 -1.90 2.87
N VAL A 159 7.20 -0.96 3.31
CA VAL A 159 8.11 -0.21 2.42
C VAL A 159 9.06 -1.15 1.68
N LYS A 160 9.65 -2.13 2.36
CA LYS A 160 10.51 -3.15 1.73
C LYS A 160 9.74 -4.01 0.72
N LYS A 161 8.50 -4.39 1.04
CA LYS A 161 7.61 -5.18 0.16
C LYS A 161 7.16 -4.37 -1.06
N THR A 162 6.93 -3.06 -0.93
CA THR A 162 6.60 -2.18 -2.07
C THR A 162 7.80 -1.95 -2.98
N LEU A 163 8.98 -1.66 -2.41
CA LEU A 163 10.23 -1.55 -3.18
C LEU A 163 10.51 -2.83 -3.98
N ALA A 164 10.44 -3.99 -3.34
CA ALA A 164 10.65 -5.28 -4.00
C ALA A 164 9.63 -5.57 -5.11
N LYS A 165 8.35 -5.21 -4.91
CA LYS A 165 7.31 -5.33 -5.94
C LYS A 165 7.52 -4.39 -7.12
N MET A 166 8.10 -3.20 -6.90
CA MET A 166 8.40 -2.23 -7.95
C MET A 166 9.62 -2.65 -8.77
N GLU A 167 10.63 -3.24 -8.13
CA GLU A 167 11.84 -3.74 -8.79
C GLU A 167 11.56 -4.96 -9.68
N THR A 168 10.71 -5.89 -9.20
CA THR A 168 10.29 -7.03 -10.02
C THR A 168 9.12 -6.62 -10.92
N LYS A 169 9.42 -6.11 -12.13
CA LYS A 169 8.43 -5.92 -13.21
C LYS A 169 7.77 -7.26 -13.56
N SER A 170 6.73 -7.65 -12.82
CA SER A 170 5.99 -8.88 -13.08
C SER A 170 5.16 -8.69 -14.36
N ARG A 171 5.73 -9.14 -15.50
CA ARG A 171 5.00 -9.25 -16.77
C ARG A 171 3.84 -10.22 -16.56
N LYS A 172 2.62 -9.70 -16.52
CA LYS A 172 1.38 -10.50 -16.58
C LYS A 172 1.49 -11.41 -17.80
N LYS A 173 1.40 -12.74 -17.62
CA LYS A 173 1.21 -13.68 -18.73
C LYS A 173 -0.18 -13.43 -19.31
N VAL A 174 -0.24 -12.57 -20.32
CA VAL A 174 -1.42 -12.36 -21.15
C VAL A 174 -1.55 -13.60 -22.04
N TYR A 175 -2.63 -14.36 -21.87
CA TYR A 175 -2.99 -15.41 -22.81
C TYR A 175 -3.35 -14.74 -24.13
N LYS A 176 -2.57 -15.00 -25.17
CA LYS A 176 -2.79 -14.50 -26.54
C LYS A 176 -4.24 -14.80 -26.96
N LYS A 177 -5.04 -13.75 -27.13
CA LYS A 177 -6.20 -13.73 -28.01
C LYS A 177 -5.79 -12.89 -29.21
N GLU A 178 -6.01 -13.43 -30.40
CA GLU A 178 -5.51 -12.90 -31.66
C GLU A 178 -6.10 -11.52 -31.97
N LYS A 179 -5.17 -10.58 -32.19
CA LYS A 179 -5.13 -9.49 -33.19
C LYS A 179 -6.40 -8.66 -33.43
N ASP A 180 -6.30 -7.36 -33.13
CA ASP A 180 -6.26 -6.33 -34.17
C ASP A 180 -5.26 -5.22 -33.80
N GLN A 181 -4.60 -4.70 -34.83
CA GLN A 181 -3.50 -3.73 -34.82
C GLN A 181 -4.00 -2.30 -34.59
N ASP A 182 -3.03 -1.38 -34.53
CA ASP A 182 -3.10 0.09 -34.51
C ASP A 182 -2.98 0.67 -33.07
N GLU A 183 -1.94 1.39 -32.67
CA GLU A 183 -0.95 2.19 -33.41
C GLU A 183 0.44 2.05 -32.74
N GLU A 184 1.41 1.63 -33.55
CA GLU A 184 2.83 1.81 -33.26
C GLU A 184 3.18 3.22 -33.73
N GLN A 185 2.98 4.23 -32.86
CA GLN A 185 3.50 5.57 -33.14
C GLN A 185 5.02 5.53 -32.93
N SER A 186 5.69 5.44 -34.07
CA SER A 186 7.09 5.72 -34.31
C SER A 186 7.63 6.78 -33.35
N VAL A 187 8.63 6.38 -32.58
CA VAL A 187 9.50 7.26 -31.80
C VAL A 187 10.31 8.07 -32.81
N ASP A 188 9.72 9.14 -33.30
CA ASP A 188 10.46 10.15 -34.03
C ASP A 188 11.24 10.94 -32.98
N ILE A 189 12.55 10.76 -32.96
CA ILE A 189 13.50 11.43 -32.07
C ILE A 189 13.66 12.87 -32.57
N THR A 190 12.56 13.60 -32.56
CA THR A 190 12.55 15.05 -32.55
C THR A 190 12.51 15.41 -31.08
N GLN A 191 13.54 16.12 -30.61
CA GLN A 191 13.59 16.64 -29.25
C GLN A 191 12.42 17.62 -29.08
N ASN A 192 11.28 17.10 -28.65
CA ASN A 192 10.08 17.88 -28.42
C ASN A 192 10.38 18.81 -27.25
N LYS A 193 10.49 20.11 -27.58
CA LYS A 193 10.62 21.16 -26.58
C LYS A 193 9.27 21.27 -25.91
N ILE A 194 9.24 21.08 -24.59
CA ILE A 194 8.02 21.18 -23.80
C ILE A 194 8.16 22.39 -22.91
N GLU A 195 7.11 23.21 -22.92
CA GLU A 195 6.98 24.36 -22.04
C GLU A 195 6.23 23.92 -20.79
N ILE A 196 6.92 23.95 -19.63
CA ILE A 196 6.38 23.51 -18.35
C ILE A 196 6.43 24.69 -17.38
N SER A 197 5.40 24.81 -16.55
CA SER A 197 5.35 25.78 -15.45
C SER A 197 6.48 25.51 -14.45
N GLU A 198 6.91 26.54 -13.70
CA GLU A 198 7.89 26.41 -12.62
C GLU A 198 7.53 25.31 -11.61
N PHE A 199 6.23 25.07 -11.46
CA PHE A 199 5.72 24.04 -10.58
C PHE A 199 4.59 23.28 -11.25
N SER A 200 4.77 21.97 -11.35
CA SER A 200 3.73 21.06 -11.83
C SER A 200 3.57 19.86 -10.90
N SER A 201 2.37 19.30 -10.90
CA SER A 201 2.09 18.06 -10.17
C SER A 201 2.55 16.83 -10.95
N VAL A 202 2.80 15.72 -10.25
CA VAL A 202 3.20 14.46 -10.90
C VAL A 202 2.17 13.98 -11.92
N ASP A 203 0.89 14.19 -11.66
CA ASP A 203 -0.19 13.84 -12.59
C ASP A 203 -0.20 14.70 -13.87
N GLU A 204 0.15 15.99 -13.77
CA GLU A 204 0.31 16.87 -14.93
C GLU A 204 1.52 16.46 -15.78
N LEU A 205 2.66 16.21 -15.13
CA LEU A 205 3.87 15.76 -15.82
C LEU A 205 3.67 14.42 -16.52
N ALA A 206 2.93 13.49 -15.90
CA ALA A 206 2.58 12.22 -16.52
C ALA A 206 1.79 12.40 -17.83
N LYS A 207 0.83 13.34 -17.85
CA LYS A 207 0.06 13.67 -19.06
C LYS A 207 0.94 14.31 -20.14
N ILE A 208 1.85 15.20 -19.74
CA ILE A 208 2.81 15.86 -20.63
C ILE A 208 3.77 14.85 -21.27
N PHE A 209 4.33 13.94 -20.46
CA PHE A 209 5.28 12.91 -20.91
C PHE A 209 4.61 11.68 -21.54
N GLN A 210 3.29 11.67 -21.67
CA GLN A 210 2.50 10.52 -22.16
C GLN A 210 2.83 9.20 -21.45
N SER A 211 3.14 9.27 -20.15
CA SER A 211 3.49 8.12 -19.33
C SER A 211 2.52 7.96 -18.16
N SER A 212 2.55 6.82 -17.47
CA SER A 212 1.70 6.62 -16.31
C SER A 212 2.25 7.37 -15.09
N SER A 213 1.39 7.92 -14.23
CA SER A 213 1.83 8.60 -13.00
C SER A 213 2.66 7.67 -12.09
N SER A 214 2.49 6.35 -12.20
CA SER A 214 3.29 5.36 -11.47
C SER A 214 4.74 5.27 -11.98
N GLU A 215 4.97 5.41 -13.28
CA GLU A 215 6.32 5.42 -13.87
C GLU A 215 7.07 6.70 -13.51
N VAL A 216 6.38 7.85 -13.54
CA VAL A 216 6.96 9.12 -13.10
C VAL A 216 7.35 9.06 -11.62
N ILE A 217 6.48 8.52 -10.75
CA ILE A 217 6.80 8.32 -9.32
C ILE A 217 8.00 7.38 -9.14
N GLN A 218 8.10 6.33 -9.95
CA GLN A 218 9.26 5.41 -9.91
C GLN A 218 10.57 6.12 -10.23
N LYS A 219 10.57 6.98 -11.25
CA LYS A 219 11.73 7.79 -11.61
C LYS A 219 12.10 8.77 -10.51
N CYS A 220 11.13 9.48 -9.93
CA CYS A 220 11.36 10.36 -8.78
C CYS A 220 12.02 9.61 -7.61
N ILE A 221 11.53 8.40 -7.28
CA ILE A 221 12.11 7.57 -6.21
C ILE A 221 13.54 7.16 -6.56
N GLY A 222 13.83 6.84 -7.83
CA GLY A 222 15.18 6.55 -8.32
C GLY A 222 16.15 7.72 -8.16
N MET A 223 15.64 8.95 -8.31
CA MET A 223 16.37 10.20 -8.06
C MET A 223 16.50 10.55 -6.56
N GLY A 224 15.90 9.75 -5.66
CA GLY A 224 15.90 9.99 -4.22
C GLY A 224 14.78 10.91 -3.71
N VAL A 225 13.86 11.33 -4.59
CA VAL A 225 12.71 12.19 -4.25
C VAL A 225 11.45 11.34 -4.13
N LEU A 226 10.93 11.18 -2.91
CA LEU A 226 9.65 10.52 -2.67
C LEU A 226 8.51 11.49 -3.01
N ALA A 227 7.82 11.21 -4.12
CA ALA A 227 6.70 12.00 -4.61
C ALA A 227 5.36 11.24 -4.56
N THR A 228 4.26 11.96 -4.29
CA THR A 228 2.89 11.45 -4.43
C THR A 228 2.21 12.05 -5.66
N ILE A 229 1.11 11.45 -6.14
CA ILE A 229 0.43 11.84 -7.40
C ILE A 229 0.11 13.34 -7.48
N ASN A 230 -0.35 13.93 -6.38
CA ASN A 230 -0.75 15.34 -6.33
C ASN A 230 0.31 16.23 -5.69
N GLN A 231 1.56 15.75 -5.56
CA GLN A 231 2.64 16.54 -5.02
C GLN A 231 3.18 17.48 -6.10
N ARG A 232 3.35 18.76 -5.71
CA ARG A 232 3.95 19.80 -6.53
C ARG A 232 5.46 19.60 -6.54
N LEU A 233 6.03 19.41 -7.72
CA LEU A 233 7.47 19.27 -7.91
C LEU A 233 8.08 20.64 -8.26
N GLU A 234 9.34 20.80 -7.86
CA GLU A 234 10.15 21.97 -8.16
C GLU A 234 10.77 21.84 -9.55
N TRP A 235 11.12 22.98 -10.15
CA TRP A 235 11.72 23.06 -11.48
C TRP A 235 12.91 22.11 -11.66
N ASP A 236 13.84 22.07 -10.70
CA ASP A 236 15.04 21.22 -10.76
C ASP A 236 14.70 19.73 -10.94
N VAL A 237 13.62 19.27 -10.30
CA VAL A 237 13.14 17.88 -10.41
C VAL A 237 12.44 17.66 -11.76
N ILE A 238 11.69 18.65 -12.23
CA ILE A 238 10.96 18.61 -13.50
C ILE A 238 11.94 18.56 -14.69
N GLU A 239 13.01 19.36 -14.62
CA GLU A 239 14.07 19.40 -15.64
C GLU A 239 14.76 18.05 -15.77
N LEU A 240 15.16 17.47 -14.65
CA LEU A 240 15.81 16.16 -14.63
C LEU A 240 14.87 15.03 -15.08
N LEU A 241 13.59 15.09 -14.71
CA LEU A 241 12.59 14.16 -15.23
C LEU A 241 12.43 14.30 -16.75
N ALA A 242 12.36 15.53 -17.28
CA ALA A 242 12.19 15.76 -18.71
C ALA A 242 13.37 15.18 -19.52
N GLU A 243 14.60 15.35 -19.04
CA GLU A 243 15.81 14.76 -19.64
C GLU A 243 15.72 13.23 -19.70
N ASP A 244 15.24 12.59 -18.64
CA ASP A 244 15.05 11.15 -18.52
C ASP A 244 14.05 10.57 -19.54
N TYR A 245 13.09 11.40 -19.98
CA TYR A 245 12.10 11.07 -21.03
C TYR A 245 12.50 11.59 -22.43
N GLY A 246 13.64 12.27 -22.56
CA GLY A 246 14.13 12.80 -23.84
C GLY A 246 13.50 14.13 -24.29
N TYR A 247 12.86 14.85 -23.36
CA TYR A 247 12.26 16.17 -23.61
C TYR A 247 13.18 17.29 -23.12
N ILE A 248 13.20 18.41 -23.85
CA ILE A 248 13.88 19.63 -23.40
C ILE A 248 12.84 20.53 -22.74
N ALA A 249 12.83 20.56 -21.41
CA ALA A 249 11.93 21.43 -20.65
C ALA A 249 12.40 22.89 -20.74
N LYS A 250 11.46 23.79 -21.06
CA LYS A 250 11.65 25.25 -20.95
C LYS A 250 10.67 25.81 -19.93
N LYS A 251 11.17 26.69 -19.07
CA LYS A 251 10.37 27.38 -18.07
C LYS A 251 9.44 28.38 -18.77
N ILE A 252 8.14 28.23 -18.58
CA ILE A 252 7.18 29.30 -18.89
C ILE A 252 7.38 30.41 -17.86
N THR A 253 7.84 31.56 -18.33
CA THR A 253 7.75 32.82 -17.58
C THR A 253 6.33 33.33 -17.78
N ASP A 254 5.50 33.17 -16.75
CA ASP A 254 4.17 33.79 -16.74
C ASP A 254 4.37 35.31 -16.87
N GLY A 255 3.69 35.93 -17.83
CA GLY A 255 3.89 37.33 -18.25
C GLY A 255 3.50 38.38 -17.19
N GLY A 256 3.50 38.03 -15.91
CA GLY A 256 3.27 38.93 -14.78
C GLY A 256 4.49 39.76 -14.41
N GLU A 257 5.72 39.37 -14.78
CA GLU A 257 6.93 40.15 -14.45
C GLU A 257 7.09 41.41 -15.32
N GLU A 258 6.50 41.47 -16.51
CA GLU A 258 6.50 42.70 -17.33
C GLU A 258 5.54 43.77 -16.79
N ILE A 259 4.53 43.38 -15.99
CA ILE A 259 3.56 44.31 -15.41
C ILE A 259 4.17 45.08 -14.22
N PHE A 260 5.20 44.53 -13.57
CA PHE A 260 5.89 45.17 -12.44
C PHE A 260 7.13 45.98 -12.85
N SER A 261 7.48 46.01 -14.15
CA SER A 261 8.61 46.77 -14.67
C SER A 261 8.22 48.07 -15.43
N MET A 262 6.94 48.44 -15.44
CA MET A 262 6.46 49.75 -15.93
C MET A 262 6.20 50.73 -14.79
#